data_AF-A0A661JF56-F1
#
_entry.id   AF-A0A661JF56-F1
#
_cell.length_a   1.000
_cell.length_b   1.000
_cell.length_c   1.000
_cell.angle_alpha   90.00
_cell.angle_beta   90.00
_cell.angle_gamma   90.00
#
_symmetry.space_group_name_H-M   'P 1'
#
loop_
_entity.id
_entity.type
_entity.pdbx_description
1 polymer ?
#
loop_
_entity_poly.entity_id
_entity_poly.type
_entity_poly.pdbx_seq_one_letter_code
_entity_poly.pdbx_strand_id
1 'polypeptide(L)' 'MEEGICYLTLNRPQRLNAMDPSLLEGLLEGLQGAAAEGARVVAIEGVGRAFSAGADLVEFYRA' A
#
# COMPACT_ATOMS: atom_id res chain seq x y z
N MET A 1 6.54 -14.08 2.13
CA MET A 1 6.13 -14.26 3.54
C MET A 1 7.29 -14.75 4.36
N GLU A 2 7.46 -14.23 5.57
CA GLU A 2 8.46 -14.68 6.54
C GLU A 2 7.76 -14.91 7.88
N GLU A 3 7.86 -16.12 8.45
CA GLU A 3 7.23 -16.49 9.73
C GLU A 3 5.70 -16.22 9.81
N GLY A 4 5.00 -16.22 8.66
CA GLY A 4 3.57 -15.91 8.58
C GLY A 4 3.25 -14.42 8.45
N ILE A 5 4.26 -13.57 8.32
CA ILE A 5 4.14 -12.13 8.04
C ILE A 5 4.22 -11.91 6.53
N CYS A 6 3.25 -11.18 5.99
CA CYS A 6 3.31 -10.62 4.65
C CYS A 6 3.71 -9.14 4.73
N TYR A 7 4.69 -8.72 3.94
CA TYR A 7 5.16 -7.34 3.89
C TYR A 7 4.64 -6.70 2.61
N LEU A 8 3.94 -5.58 2.76
CA LEU A 8 3.49 -4.74 1.65
C LEU A 8 4.14 -3.37 1.74
N THR A 9 4.62 -2.87 0.61
CA THR A 9 5.39 -1.62 0.56
C THR A 9 4.67 -0.60 -0.33
N LEU A 10 4.24 0.52 0.24
CA LEU A 10 3.73 1.66 -0.52
C LEU A 10 4.90 2.33 -1.24
N ASN A 11 4.85 2.38 -2.58
CA ASN A 11 5.98 2.81 -3.42
C ASN A 11 5.61 3.96 -4.37
N ARG A 12 5.18 5.10 -3.79
CA ARG A 12 5.09 6.41 -4.46
C ARG A 12 5.87 7.47 -3.66
N PRO A 13 7.18 7.28 -3.37
CA PRO A 13 7.94 8.17 -2.50
C PRO A 13 7.96 9.65 -2.97
N GLN A 14 7.91 9.88 -4.29
CA GLN A 14 7.83 11.19 -4.94
C GLN A 14 6.52 11.97 -4.65
N ARG A 15 5.49 11.28 -4.16
CA ARG A 15 4.20 11.83 -3.72
C ARG A 15 3.96 11.54 -2.23
N LEU A 16 5.00 11.26 -1.44
CA LEU A 16 4.87 10.89 -0.03
C LEU A 16 3.92 9.69 0.18
N ASN A 17 3.87 8.76 -0.77
CA ASN A 17 2.94 7.62 -0.76
C ASN A 17 1.48 8.05 -0.58
N ALA A 18 1.08 9.22 -1.12
CA ALA A 18 -0.31 9.61 -1.21
C ALA A 18 -1.10 8.53 -1.97
N MET A 19 -2.33 8.27 -1.53
CA MET A 19 -3.15 7.18 -2.05
C MET A 19 -3.97 7.68 -3.24
N ASP A 20 -3.58 7.26 -4.45
CA ASP A 20 -4.37 7.40 -5.67
C ASP A 20 -5.12 6.07 -5.97
N PRO A 21 -6.03 6.03 -6.95
CA PRO A 21 -6.77 4.80 -7.27
C PRO A 21 -5.87 3.60 -7.57
N SER A 22 -4.75 3.79 -8.28
CA SER A 22 -3.83 2.70 -8.63
C SER A 22 -3.10 2.13 -7.42
N LEU A 23 -2.65 2.97 -6.48
CA LEU A 23 -2.02 2.52 -5.25
C LEU A 23 -3.03 1.78 -4.36
N LEU A 24 -4.28 2.26 -4.30
CA LEU A 24 -5.34 1.59 -3.54
C LEU A 24 -5.70 0.22 -4.14
N GLU A 25 -5.75 0.11 -5.47
CA GLU A 25 -5.98 -1.16 -6.17
C GLU A 25 -4.85 -2.15 -5.89
N GLY A 26 -3.58 -1.74 -6.06
CA GLY A 26 -2.43 -2.60 -5.75
C GLY A 26 -2.36 -3.00 -4.27
N LEU A 27 -2.75 -2.12 -3.35
CA LEU A 27 -2.84 -2.46 -1.93
C LEU A 27 -3.95 -3.49 -1.67
N LEU A 28 -5.11 -3.36 -2.32
CA LEU A 28 -6.20 -4.31 -2.22
C LEU A 28 -5.79 -5.69 -2.76
N GLU A 29 -5.16 -5.75 -3.92
CA GLU A 29 -4.63 -6.97 -4.51
C GLU A 29 -3.60 -7.64 -3.58
N GLY A 30 -2.67 -6.86 -3.02
CA GLY A 30 -1.68 -7.36 -2.08
C GLY A 30 -2.30 -7.94 -0.81
N LEU A 31 -3.33 -7.29 -0.26
CA LEU A 31 -4.07 -7.78 0.90
C LEU A 31 -4.84 -9.08 0.59
N GLN A 32 -5.47 -9.16 -0.58
CA GLN A 32 -6.15 -10.38 -1.03
C GLN A 32 -5.16 -11.54 -1.23
N GLY A 33 -4.00 -11.27 -1.84
CA GLY A 33 -2.92 -12.24 -1.97
C GLY A 33 -2.42 -12.74 -0.62
N ALA A 34 -2.16 -11.82 0.32
CA ALA A 34 -1.74 -12.17 1.67
C ALA A 34 -2.77 -13.07 2.39
N ALA A 35 -4.06 -12.78 2.23
CA ALA A 35 -5.13 -13.61 2.79
C ALA A 35 -5.16 -15.01 2.15
N ALA A 36 -5.03 -15.10 0.83
CA ALA A 36 -5.01 -16.37 0.10
C ALA A 36 -3.80 -17.24 0.46
N GLU A 37 -2.65 -16.63 0.74
CA GLU A 37 -1.43 -17.32 1.17
C GLU A 37 -1.41 -17.67 2.67
N GLY A 38 -2.44 -17.29 3.43
CA GLY A 38 -2.57 -17.63 4.85
C GLY A 38 -1.70 -16.77 5.77
N ALA A 39 -1.47 -15.50 5.42
CA ALA A 39 -0.76 -14.56 6.28
C ALA A 39 -1.48 -14.37 7.62
N ARG A 40 -0.71 -14.44 8.72
CA ARG A 40 -1.19 -14.17 10.08
C ARG A 40 -1.10 -12.69 10.43
N VAL A 41 -0.14 -12.00 9.82
CA VAL A 41 0.12 -10.58 10.02
C VAL A 41 0.43 -9.98 8.66
N VAL A 42 -0.08 -8.77 8.40
CA VAL A 42 0.34 -7.94 7.28
C VAL A 42 1.04 -6.71 7.85
N ALA A 43 2.32 -6.55 7.55
CA ALA A 43 3.09 -5.36 7.87
C ALA A 43 3.13 -4.47 6.64
N ILE A 44 2.72 -3.21 6.80
CA ILE A 44 2.71 -2.23 5.71
C ILE A 44 3.72 -1.15 6.05
N GLU A 45 4.62 -0.87 5.11
CA GLU A 45 5.58 0.22 5.20
C GLU A 45 5.51 1.12 3.97
N GLY A 46 6.08 2.32 4.06
CA GLY A 46 6.18 3.24 2.93
C GLY A 46 7.63 3.52 2.57
N VAL A 47 7.95 3.50 1.27
CA VAL A 47 9.29 3.87 0.80
C VAL A 47 9.55 5.35 1.08
N GLY A 48 10.75 5.63 1.58
CA GLY A 48 11.28 6.99 1.68
C GLY A 48 10.89 7.71 2.97
N ARG A 49 10.59 9.02 2.84
CA ARG A 49 10.54 9.94 4.00
C ARG A 49 9.25 9.91 4.82
N ALA A 50 8.23 9.18 4.39
CA ALA A 50 6.95 9.10 5.09
C ALA A 50 6.25 7.76 4.79
N PHE A 51 5.42 7.30 5.73
CA PHE A 51 4.52 6.16 5.50
C PHE A 51 3.52 6.48 4.37
N SER A 52 2.65 7.48 4.59
CA SER A 52 1.72 8.02 3.59
C SER A 52 1.29 9.44 3.99
N ALA A 53 1.09 10.31 3.00
CA ALA A 53 0.47 11.63 3.18
C ALA A 53 -1.07 11.58 3.23
N GLY A 54 -1.70 10.40 3.13
CA GLY A 54 -3.14 10.23 3.06
C GLY A 54 -3.67 10.23 1.63
N ALA A 55 -4.91 10.68 1.41
CA ALA A 55 -5.54 10.67 0.10
C ALA A 55 -4.86 11.63 -0.90
N ASP A 56 -4.68 11.18 -2.15
CA ASP A 56 -4.22 12.02 -3.26
C ASP A 56 -5.41 12.82 -3.84
N LEU A 57 -5.79 13.90 -3.14
CA LEU A 57 -6.95 14.72 -3.52
C LEU A 57 -6.86 15.26 -4.95
N VAL A 58 -5.65 15.52 -5.45
CA VAL A 58 -5.45 16.02 -6.82
C VAL A 58 -5.90 15.00 -7.85
N GLU A 59 -5.55 13.72 -7.68
CA GLU A 59 -5.98 12.65 -8.58
C GLU A 59 -7.45 12.31 -8.39
N PHE A 60 -7.96 12.32 -7.15
CA PHE A 60 -9.38 12.06 -6.87
C PHE A 60 -10.35 13.08 -7.48
N TYR A 61 -9.92 14.34 -7.66
CA TYR A 61 -10.74 15.36 -8.32
C TYR A 61 -10.48 15.47 -9.84
N ARG A 62 -9.58 14.66 -10.40
CA ARG A 62 -9.32 14.57 -11.85
C ARG A 62 -10.00 13.38 -12.51
N ALA A 63 -10.23 12.29 -11.76
CA ALA A 63 -11.01 11.13 -12.16
C ALA A 63 -12.51 11.43 -12.20
#